data_AF-G5QI36-F1
#
_entry.id   AF-G5QI36-F1
#
_cell.length_a   1.000
_cell.length_b   1.000
_cell.length_c   1.000
_cell.angle_alpha   90.00
_cell.angle_beta   90.00
_cell.angle_gamma   90.00
#
_symmetry.space_group_name_H-M   'P 1'
#
loop_
_entity.id
_entity.type
_entity.pdbx_description
1 polymer ?
#
loop_
_entity_poly.entity_id
_entity_poly.type
_entity_poly.pdbx_seq_one_letter_code
_entity_poly.pdbx_strand_id
1 'polypeptide(L)'
;MKAGKQFVDDLVEKGLLDNVTRVAVDVYGSLSLTGKGHHTDIAIIMGLAGNEPATVDIDSIPGFIRDVETRGRLLLAQGRHEA
;
A
#
# COMPACT_ATOMS: atom_id res chain seq x y z
N MET A 1 -2.52 -4.69 -5.53
CA MET A 1 -3.24 -4.83 -4.24
C MET A 1 -2.94 -6.14 -3.54
N LYS A 2 -3.23 -7.31 -4.14
CA LYS A 2 -3.04 -8.62 -3.47
C LYS A 2 -1.65 -8.85 -2.86
N ALA A 3 -0.58 -8.55 -3.60
CA ALA A 3 0.79 -8.71 -3.10
C ALA A 3 1.12 -7.79 -1.90
N GLY A 4 0.64 -6.54 -1.94
CA GLY A 4 0.83 -5.59 -0.83
C GLY A 4 0.08 -6.02 0.43
N LYS A 5 -1.17 -6.48 0.28
CA LYS A 5 -1.94 -7.00 1.41
C LYS A 5 -1.27 -8.24 2.01
N GLN A 6 -0.87 -9.19 1.17
CA GLN A 6 -0.19 -10.41 1.62
C GLN A 6 1.11 -10.10 2.38
N PHE A 7 1.91 -9.14 1.90
CA PHE A 7 3.12 -8.70 2.60
C PHE A 7 2.81 -8.17 4.01
N VAL A 8 1.73 -7.40 4.15
CA VAL A 8 1.32 -6.83 5.43
C VAL A 8 0.72 -7.88 6.36
N ASP A 9 -0.08 -8.80 5.82
CA ASP A 9 -0.61 -9.94 6.57
C ASP A 9 0.54 -10.81 7.11
N ASP A 10 1.57 -11.08 6.29
CA ASP A 10 2.78 -11.81 6.72
C ASP A 10 3.55 -11.06 7.83
N LEU A 11 3.61 -9.73 7.78
CA LEU A 11 4.24 -8.91 8.83
C LEU A 11 3.46 -8.97 10.14
N VAL A 12 2.13 -8.96 10.06
CA VAL A 12 1.24 -9.11 11.23
C VAL A 12 1.41 -10.50 11.83
N GLU A 13 1.39 -11.54 11.01
CA GLU A 13 1.54 -12.93 11.47
C GLU A 13 2.90 -13.16 12.17
N LYS A 14 3.96 -12.52 11.66
CA LYS A 14 5.30 -12.59 12.26
C LYS A 14 5.49 -11.66 13.46
N GLY A 15 4.50 -10.84 13.82
CA GLY A 15 4.61 -9.85 14.90
C GLY A 15 5.65 -8.76 14.62
N LEU A 16 5.95 -8.49 13.34
CA LEU A 16 6.97 -7.54 12.92
C LEU A 16 6.41 -6.16 12.59
N LEU A 17 5.08 -6.04 12.45
CA LEU A 17 4.42 -4.81 12.02
C LEU A 17 4.83 -3.60 12.87
N ASP A 18 4.84 -3.74 14.20
CA ASP A 18 5.14 -2.65 15.14
C ASP A 18 6.59 -2.15 15.02
N ASN A 19 7.48 -2.95 14.43
CA ASN A 19 8.90 -2.61 14.22
C ASN A 19 9.16 -2.00 12.84
N VAL A 20 8.14 -1.90 11.97
CA VAL A 20 8.30 -1.35 10.62
C VAL A 20 8.38 0.17 10.69
N THR A 21 9.52 0.74 10.33
CA THR A 21 9.73 2.20 10.32
C THR A 21 9.73 2.79 8.92
N ARG A 22 9.84 1.94 7.89
CA ARG A 22 9.84 2.34 6.48
C ARG A 22 9.49 1.15 5.61
N VAL A 23 8.65 1.39 4.61
CA VAL A 23 8.38 0.43 3.53
C VAL A 23 8.91 0.99 2.22
N ALA A 24 9.63 0.18 1.46
CA ALA A 24 10.09 0.49 0.12
C ALA A 24 9.56 -0.57 -0.85
N VAL A 25 9.05 -0.13 -2.00
CA VAL A 25 8.54 -1.03 -3.03
C VAL A 25 9.23 -0.72 -4.35
N ASP A 26 9.93 -1.72 -4.87
CA ASP A 26 10.56 -1.67 -6.19
C ASP A 26 9.74 -2.51 -7.16
N VAL A 27 9.36 -1.91 -8.30
CA VAL A 27 8.57 -2.56 -9.35
C VAL A 27 9.48 -2.88 -10.53
N TYR A 28 9.47 -4.13 -10.99
CA TYR A 28 10.30 -4.62 -12.07
C TYR A 28 9.47 -5.15 -13.25
N GLY A 29 10.06 -5.20 -14.45
CA GLY A 29 9.49 -5.87 -15.64
C GLY A 29 8.49 -5.02 -16.44
N SER A 30 7.50 -5.66 -17.07
CA SER A 30 6.48 -4.95 -17.88
C SER A 30 5.59 -4.01 -17.06
N LEU A 31 5.54 -4.18 -15.73
CA LEU A 31 4.85 -3.27 -14.80
C LEU A 31 5.63 -1.97 -14.55
N SER A 32 6.95 -1.96 -14.72
CA SER A 32 7.72 -0.70 -14.62
C SER A 32 7.63 0.14 -15.89
N LEU A 33 7.23 -0.46 -17.02
CA LEU A 33 7.05 0.23 -18.30
C LEU A 33 5.81 1.14 -18.34
N THR A 34 4.81 0.91 -17.48
CA THR A 34 3.63 1.79 -17.40
C THR A 34 3.88 3.07 -16.59
N GLY A 35 5.04 3.22 -15.94
CA GLY A 35 5.48 4.48 -15.33
C GLY A 35 4.61 5.02 -14.18
N LYS A 36 5.10 6.08 -13.51
CA LYS A 36 4.34 6.86 -12.51
C LYS A 36 3.03 7.38 -13.11
N GLY A 37 1.90 7.21 -12.41
CA GLY A 37 0.60 7.71 -12.84
C GLY A 37 -0.30 6.67 -13.52
N HIS A 38 0.07 5.40 -13.49
CA HIS A 38 -0.82 4.29 -13.84
C HIS A 38 -1.18 3.51 -12.58
N HIS A 39 -2.48 3.30 -12.38
CA HIS A 39 -3.23 2.55 -11.34
C HIS A 39 -2.51 1.40 -10.57
N THR A 40 -1.37 0.91 -11.03
CA THR A 40 -0.44 -0.01 -10.37
C THR A 40 0.20 0.55 -9.10
N ASP A 41 0.68 1.80 -9.10
CA ASP A 41 1.26 2.46 -7.92
C ASP A 41 0.19 2.62 -6.82
N ILE A 42 -0.99 3.11 -7.20
CA ILE A 42 -2.19 3.15 -6.38
C ILE A 42 -2.53 1.76 -5.82
N ALA A 43 -2.55 0.74 -6.69
CA ALA A 43 -2.86 -0.62 -6.29
C ALA A 43 -1.84 -1.21 -5.29
N ILE A 44 -0.58 -0.75 -5.30
CA ILE A 44 0.42 -1.15 -4.32
C ILE A 44 0.13 -0.47 -2.99
N ILE A 45 -0.02 0.86 -2.99
CA ILE A 45 -0.27 1.66 -1.78
C ILE A 45 -1.56 1.19 -1.09
N MET A 46 -2.65 1.03 -1.84
CA MET A 46 -3.92 0.54 -1.28
C MET A 46 -3.79 -0.89 -0.73
N GLY A 47 -3.00 -1.74 -1.38
CA GLY A 47 -2.72 -3.09 -0.89
C GLY A 47 -1.96 -3.10 0.44
N LEU A 48 -0.92 -2.27 0.55
CA LEU A 48 -0.15 -2.10 1.80
C LEU A 48 -1.02 -1.48 2.92
N ALA A 49 -1.97 -0.62 2.55
CA ALA A 49 -2.97 -0.14 3.49
C ALA A 49 -3.97 -1.21 3.95
N GLY A 50 -3.91 -2.42 3.39
CA GLY A 50 -4.78 -3.54 3.74
C GLY A 50 -6.10 -3.59 2.98
N ASN A 51 -6.24 -2.80 1.91
CA ASN A 51 -7.42 -2.80 1.06
C ASN A 51 -7.36 -3.90 -0.01
N GLU A 52 -8.53 -4.41 -0.37
CA GLU A 52 -8.68 -5.42 -1.42
C GLU A 52 -9.49 -4.87 -2.60
N PRO A 53 -9.21 -5.29 -3.84
CA PRO A 53 -9.94 -4.82 -5.01
C PRO A 53 -11.46 -5.02 -4.92
N ALA A 54 -11.90 -6.04 -4.18
CA ALA A 54 -13.31 -6.38 -4.02
C ALA A 54 -14.06 -5.51 -3.00
N THR A 55 -13.35 -4.86 -2.07
CA THR A 55 -13.94 -4.15 -0.93
C THR A 55 -13.49 -2.69 -0.82
N VAL A 56 -12.52 -2.28 -1.63
CA VAL A 56 -12.00 -0.92 -1.63
C VAL A 56 -13.05 0.06 -2.14
N ASP A 57 -13.24 1.15 -1.40
CA ASP A 57 -14.01 2.30 -1.86
C ASP A 57 -13.19 3.06 -2.91
N ILE A 58 -13.55 2.90 -4.18
CA ILE A 58 -12.85 3.46 -5.33
C ILE A 58 -12.88 5.00 -5.30
N ASP A 59 -13.95 5.60 -4.79
CA ASP A 59 -14.12 7.06 -4.74
C ASP A 59 -13.19 7.70 -3.70
N SER A 60 -12.82 6.94 -2.66
CA SER A 60 -11.90 7.38 -1.61
C SER A 60 -10.42 7.35 -2.03
N ILE A 61 -10.08 6.58 -3.07
CA ILE A 61 -8.69 6.31 -3.49
C ILE A 61 -7.91 7.60 -3.78
N PRO A 62 -8.41 8.55 -4.61
CA PRO A 62 -7.62 9.74 -4.94
C PRO A 62 -7.31 10.61 -3.72
N GLY A 63 -8.26 10.71 -2.78
CA GLY A 63 -8.08 11.44 -1.53
C GLY A 63 -7.04 10.78 -0.63
N PHE A 64 -7.10 9.46 -0.49
CA PHE A 64 -6.15 8.69 0.29
C PHE A 64 -4.71 8.80 -0.26
N ILE A 65 -4.53 8.66 -1.57
CA ILE A 65 -3.20 8.74 -2.19
C ILE A 65 -2.60 10.14 -2.01
N ARG A 66 -3.38 11.19 -2.28
CA ARG A 66 -2.91 12.57 -2.10
C ARG A 66 -2.48 12.85 -0.66
N ASP A 67 -3.21 12.29 0.29
CA ASP A 67 -2.92 12.43 1.69
C ASP A 67 -1.63 11.69 2.10
N VAL A 68 -1.42 10.47 1.62
CA VAL A 68 -0.17 9.72 1.79
C VAL A 68 1.02 10.46 1.17
N GLU A 69 0.85 11.02 -0.04
CA GLU A 69 1.88 11.83 -0.71
C GLU A 69 2.21 13.11 0.07
N THR A 70 1.18 13.75 0.63
CA THR A 70 1.34 15.02 1.39
C THR A 70 1.99 14.78 2.75
N ARG A 71 1.58 13.72 3.45
CA ARG A 71 2.11 13.39 4.78
C ARG A 71 3.44 12.64 4.73
N GLY A 72 3.74 11.98 3.61
CA GLY A 72 4.87 11.05 3.49
C GLY A 72 4.76 9.85 4.45
N ARG A 73 3.55 9.51 4.88
CA ARG A 73 3.25 8.45 5.84
C ARG A 73 2.13 7.57 5.33
N LEU A 74 2.26 6.26 5.54
CA LEU A 74 1.32 5.26 5.10
C LEU A 74 0.79 4.46 6.29
N LEU A 75 -0.53 4.42 6.42
CA LEU A 75 -1.21 3.52 7.33
C LEU A 75 -1.15 2.10 6.77
N LEU A 76 -0.56 1.17 7.52
CA LEU A 76 -0.45 -0.25 7.20
C LEU A 76 -1.55 -1.05 7.92
N ALA A 77 -1.90 -2.20 7.36
CA ALA A 77 -2.79 -3.19 7.98
C ALA A 77 -4.15 -2.61 8.42
N GLN A 78 -4.80 -1.78 7.59
CA GLN A 78 -6.05 -1.07 7.90
C GLN A 78 -5.91 -0.07 9.06
N GLY A 79 -4.76 0.60 9.17
CA GLY A 79 -4.51 1.61 10.19
C GLY A 79 -4.01 1.06 11.52
N ARG A 80 -3.54 -0.18 11.53
CA ARG A 80 -2.95 -0.82 12.72
C ARG A 80 -1.56 -0.28 13.04
N HIS A 81 -0.87 0.27 12.04
CA HIS A 81 0.47 0.82 12.16
C HIS A 81 0.69 1.97 11.16
N GLU A 82 1.56 2.92 11.47
CA GLU A 82 1.93 4.03 10.58
C GLU A 82 3.45 3.99 10.32
N ALA A 83 3.86 4.01 9.04
CA ALA A 83 5.25 3.93 8.61
C ALA A 83 5.56 4.87 7.43
#